data_AF-A0A527D6Y5-F1
#
_entry.id   AF-A0A527D6Y5-F1
#
_cell.length_a   1.000
_cell.length_b   1.000
_cell.length_c   1.000
_cell.angle_alpha   90.00
_cell.angle_beta   90.00
_cell.angle_gamma   90.00
#
_symmetry.space_group_name_H-M   'P 1'
#
loop_
_entity.id
_entity.type
_entity.pdbx_description
1 polymer ?
#
loop_
_entity_poly.entity_id
_entity_poly.type
_entity_poly.pdbx_seq_one_letter_code
_entity_poly.pdbx_strand_id
1 'polypeptide(L)' 'LAAIDLALSGMGLAYVFEPLVRADLAAGRLVQVLPQSAIEEPGLFLYFPRRAAMAPKLRAFVDIAQEIGRTPSRAPGR' A
#
# COMPACT_ATOMS: atom_id res chain seq x y z
N LEU A 1 -7.27 5.36 19.07
CA LEU A 1 -7.70 5.87 17.76
C LEU A 1 -6.58 5.56 16.78
N ALA A 2 -6.88 4.93 15.63
CA ALA A 2 -5.86 4.71 14.61
C ALA A 2 -5.54 6.06 13.92
N ALA A 3 -4.33 6.21 13.37
CA ALA A 3 -3.89 7.47 12.76
C ALA A 3 -4.82 7.96 11.63
N ILE A 4 -5.41 7.02 10.87
CA ILE A 4 -6.38 7.33 9.81
C ILE A 4 -7.66 7.93 10.38
N ASP A 5 -8.20 7.37 11.46
CA ASP A 5 -9.43 7.86 12.11
C ASP A 5 -9.25 9.31 12.58
N LEU A 6 -8.07 9.64 13.13
CA LEU A 6 -7.73 11.00 13.55
C LEU A 6 -7.73 11.97 12.35
N ALA A 7 -7.12 11.58 11.24
CA ALA A 7 -7.11 12.40 10.03
C ALA A 7 -8.53 12.59 9.45
N LEU A 8 -9.34 11.53 9.42
CA LEU A 8 -10.73 11.59 8.95
C LEU A 8 -11.62 12.47 9.83
N SER A 9 -11.35 12.51 11.14
CA SER A 9 -12.06 13.39 12.07
C SER A 9 -11.55 14.85 12.08
N GLY A 10 -10.56 15.17 11.23
CA GLY A 10 -9.99 16.52 11.16
C GLY A 10 -9.08 16.90 12.32
N MET A 11 -8.62 15.92 13.12
CA MET A 11 -7.78 16.14 14.29
C MET A 11 -6.28 16.27 13.97
N GLY A 12 -5.86 16.16 12.70
CA GLY A 12 -4.46 16.37 12.31
C GLY A 12 -4.08 15.73 10.98
N LEU A 13 -2.75 15.59 10.78
CA LEU A 13 -2.15 14.93 9.63
C LEU A 13 -1.71 13.49 9.99
N ALA A 14 -1.78 12.58 9.02
CA ALA A 14 -1.30 11.21 9.17
C ALA A 14 -0.37 10.83 8.02
N TYR A 15 0.79 10.26 8.35
CA TYR A 15 1.68 9.63 7.38
C TYR A 15 1.36 8.14 7.30
N VAL A 16 0.76 7.71 6.20
CA VAL A 16 0.21 6.35 6.03
C VAL A 16 0.48 5.84 4.62
N PHE A 17 0.40 4.52 4.45
CA PHE A 17 0.50 3.89 3.14
C PHE A 17 -0.74 4.23 2.29
N GLU A 18 -0.55 4.94 1.18
CA GLU A 18 -1.61 5.50 0.34
C GLU A 18 -2.70 4.48 -0.08
N PRO A 19 -2.39 3.22 -0.43
CA PRO A 19 -3.41 2.21 -0.71
C PRO A 19 -4.44 1.98 0.41
N LEU A 20 -4.09 2.22 1.68
CA LEU A 20 -5.00 2.07 2.81
C LEU A 20 -6.09 3.16 2.85
N VAL A 21 -5.83 4.32 2.24
CA VAL A 21 -6.72 5.50 2.26
C VAL A 21 -7.15 5.93 0.85
N ARG A 22 -6.88 5.11 -0.17
CA ARG A 22 -7.17 5.43 -1.57
C ARG A 22 -8.65 5.76 -1.80
N ALA A 23 -9.55 5.05 -1.11
CA ALA A 23 -10.99 5.30 -1.18
C ALA A 23 -11.37 6.66 -0.57
N ASP A 24 -10.72 7.07 0.52
CA ASP A 24 -10.95 8.35 1.18
C ASP A 24 -10.39 9.52 0.38
N LEU A 25 -9.22 9.34 -0.24
CA LEU A 25 -8.63 10.31 -1.18
C LEU A 25 -9.53 10.50 -2.41
N ALA A 26 -9.98 9.39 -3.03
CA ALA A 26 -10.87 9.44 -4.18
C ALA A 26 -12.23 10.08 -3.87
N ALA A 27 -12.73 9.90 -2.65
CA ALA A 27 -13.96 10.51 -2.18
C ALA A 27 -13.79 11.96 -1.67
N GLY A 28 -12.56 12.51 -1.66
CA GLY A 28 -12.27 13.83 -1.13
C GLY A 28 -12.43 13.97 0.39
N ARG A 29 -12.53 12.87 1.13
CA ARG A 29 -12.57 12.87 2.60
C ARG A 29 -11.19 13.14 3.21
N LEU A 30 -10.15 12.73 2.51
CA LEU A 30 -8.76 13.07 2.81
C LEU A 30 -8.15 13.77 1.60
N VAL A 31 -7.10 14.55 1.86
CA VAL A 31 -6.29 15.20 0.82
C VAL A 31 -4.82 14.90 1.09
N GLN A 32 -4.05 14.64 0.03
CA GLN A 32 -2.61 14.50 0.14
C GLN A 32 -1.97 15.85 0.42
N VAL A 33 -1.12 15.91 1.44
CA VAL A 33 -0.33 17.10 1.78
C VAL A 33 1.14 16.84 1.48
N LEU A 34 1.87 17.88 1.08
CA LEU A 34 3.32 17.83 0.81
C LEU A 34 3.75 16.70 -0.17
N PRO A 35 3.15 16.60 -1.36
CA PRO A 35 3.44 15.50 -2.29
C PRO A 35 4.92 15.42 -2.70
N GLN A 36 5.66 16.54 -2.67
CA GLN A 36 7.08 16.60 -3.02
C GLN A 36 8.01 15.98 -1.97
N SER A 37 7.53 15.80 -0.75
CA SER A 37 8.28 15.17 0.34
C SER A 37 7.89 13.71 0.55
N ALA A 38 6.93 13.19 -0.22
CA ALA A 38 6.50 11.81 -0.13
C ALA A 38 7.59 10.88 -0.68
N ILE A 39 7.87 9.80 0.06
CA ILE A 39 8.81 8.77 -0.37
C ILE A 39 8.04 7.76 -1.22
N GLU A 40 8.55 7.50 -2.44
CA GLU A 40 8.10 6.38 -3.23
C GLU A 40 8.79 5.10 -2.74
N GLU A 41 8.00 4.21 -2.14
CA GLU A 41 8.47 2.90 -1.69
C GLU A 41 8.25 1.85 -2.80
N PRO A 42 9.14 0.86 -2.96
CA PRO A 42 9.02 -0.18 -3.98
C PRO A 42 7.84 -1.16 -3.73
N GLY A 43 7.03 -0.92 -2.71
CA GLY A 43 5.82 -1.65 -2.39
C GLY A 43 6.04 -2.77 -1.38
N LEU A 44 5.11 -3.73 -1.37
CA LEU A 44 5.10 -4.86 -0.44
C LEU A 44 5.90 -6.03 -1.03
N PHE A 45 6.66 -6.72 -0.17
CA PHE A 45 7.42 -7.90 -0.54
C PHE A 45 6.94 -9.14 0.23
N LEU A 46 6.92 -10.28 -0.45
CA LEU A 46 6.72 -11.58 0.19
C LEU A 46 8.07 -12.14 0.64
N TYR A 47 8.25 -12.29 1.96
CA TYR A 47 9.48 -12.83 2.54
C TYR A 47 9.27 -14.27 3.03
N PHE A 48 10.10 -15.19 2.55
CA PHE A 48 10.09 -16.58 2.97
C PHE A 48 11.48 -17.24 2.82
N PRO A 49 11.80 -18.28 3.61
CA PRO A 49 13.08 -18.97 3.49
C PRO A 49 13.28 -19.61 2.12
N ARG A 50 14.48 -19.51 1.54
CA ARG A 50 14.81 -20.08 0.21
C ARG A 50 14.46 -21.56 0.08
N ARG A 51 14.66 -22.35 1.14
CA ARG A 51 14.30 -23.79 1.16
C ARG A 51 12.79 -24.05 1.01
N ALA A 52 11.95 -23.11 1.42
CA ALA A 52 10.49 -23.23 1.33
C ALA A 52 9.95 -22.80 -0.04
N ALA A 53 10.74 -22.08 -0.85
CA ALA A 53 10.33 -21.56 -2.16
C ALA A 53 9.80 -22.64 -3.12
N MET A 54 10.26 -23.89 -2.97
CA MET A 54 9.84 -25.01 -3.80
C MET A 54 8.62 -25.77 -3.27
N ALA A 55 8.13 -25.45 -2.06
CA ALA A 55 6.95 -26.10 -1.51
C ALA A 55 5.71 -25.76 -2.36
N PRO A 56 4.95 -26.77 -2.87
CA PRO A 56 3.85 -26.53 -3.79
C PRO A 56 2.80 -25.53 -3.29
N LYS A 57 2.47 -25.58 -2.00
CA LYS A 57 1.52 -24.65 -1.36
C LYS A 57 2.02 -23.20 -1.36
N LEU A 58 3.31 -22.99 -1.09
CA LEU A 58 3.88 -21.64 -1.08
C LEU A 58 3.97 -21.09 -2.50
N ARG A 59 4.34 -21.93 -3.49
CA ARG A 59 4.37 -21.52 -4.88
C ARG A 59 2.99 -21.07 -5.36
N ALA A 60 1.97 -21.88 -5.12
CA ALA A 60 0.59 -21.52 -5.45
C ALA A 60 0.16 -20.20 -4.78
N PHE A 61 0.53 -19.98 -3.52
CA PHE A 61 0.26 -18.71 -2.85
C PHE A 61 0.99 -17.52 -3.51
N VAL A 62 2.28 -17.68 -3.82
CA VAL A 62 3.09 -16.64 -4.48
C VAL A 62 2.53 -16.32 -5.85
N ASP A 63 2.15 -17.32 -6.64
CA ASP A 63 1.59 -17.15 -7.98
C ASP A 63 0.30 -16.31 -7.92
N ILE A 64 -0.61 -16.64 -7.01
CA ILE A 64 -1.87 -15.89 -6.80
C ILE A 64 -1.58 -14.49 -6.26
N ALA A 65 -0.67 -14.35 -5.30
CA ALA A 65 -0.31 -13.04 -4.75
C ALA A 65 0.32 -12.13 -5.80
N GLN A 66 1.13 -12.68 -6.72
CA GLN A 66 1.66 -11.94 -7.86
C GLN A 66 0.56 -11.57 -8.86
N GLU A 67 -0.41 -12.45 -9.12
CA GLU A 67 -1.55 -12.15 -9.97
C GLU A 67 -2.38 -10.99 -9.42
N ILE A 68 -2.69 -11.00 -8.12
CA ILE A 68 -3.42 -9.92 -7.45
C ILE A 68 -2.59 -8.63 -7.39
N GLY A 69 -1.30 -8.76 -7.06
CA GLY A 69 -0.36 -7.64 -6.91
C GLY A 69 0.05 -6.98 -8.24
N ARG A 70 -0.21 -7.62 -9.39
CA ARG A 70 0.01 -7.03 -10.73
C ARG A 70 -0.96 -5.90 -11.06
N THR A 71 -1.93 -5.59 -10.21
CA THR A 71 -2.65 -4.31 -10.29
C THR A 71 -1.58 -3.22 -10.30
N PRO A 72 -1.42 -2.46 -11.39
CA PRO A 72 -0.35 -1.49 -11.43
C PRO A 72 -0.64 -0.50 -10.31
N SER A 73 0.24 -0.46 -9.30
CA SER A 73 0.40 0.71 -8.46
C SER A 73 0.93 1.80 -9.38
N ARG A 74 0.05 2.33 -10.24
CA ARG A 74 0.33 3.39 -11.18
C ARG A 74 0.05 4.68 -10.44
N ALA A 75 1.11 5.38 -10.09
CA ALA A 75 1.06 6.83 -10.04
C ALA A 75 2.33 7.36 -10.73
N PRO A 76 2.21 8.43 -11.53
CA PRO A 76 3.23 8.83 -12.49
C PRO A 76 4.34 9.60 -11.79
N GLY A 77 5.57 9.14 -11.93
CA GLY A 77 6.72 10.01 -11.75
C GLY A 77 6.79 11.00 -12.91
N ARG A 78 6.20 12.19 -12.73
CA ARG A 78 6.84 13.51 -12.89
C ARG A 78 5.86 14.66 -12.66
#